data_AF-A0A2S8SUL0-F1
#
_entry.id   AF-A0A2S8SUL0-F1
#
_cell.length_a   1.000
_cell.length_b   1.000
_cell.length_c   1.000
_cell.angle_alpha   90.00
_cell.angle_beta   90.00
_cell.angle_gamma   90.00
#
_symmetry.space_group_name_H-M   'P 1'
#
loop_
_entity.id
_entity.type
_entity.pdbx_description
1 polymer ?
#
loop_
_entity_poly.entity_id
_entity_poly.type
_entity_poly.pdbx_seq_one_letter_code
_entity_poly.pdbx_strand_id
1 'polypeptide(L)'
;MVKLKGLEDWARGILATSKTELNRRFGTWKRSDEFSKVIEALPFFSRYRPVFCTLSEGTLRELHQKMRGQKCENNFWDAVAYVLKHPLPDDIAFDLIEREIAIAQLAHSPQSEAVLWRLTPFLEEPILTLAKRAYTDSNRTLEEFQNVINEFSEPEWMMEIVAEWSASSLEKRQAFEKAVENHPEREKMLSLNPNIKQRSFAFWDLLSYTERIEKLYGGYDFEKILSIARDDKTPDEILHELEELREFPEAAKVRAAARHTLRRRAEANRDFDSQ
;
A
#
# COMPACT_ATOMS: atom_id res chain seq x y z
N MET A 1 -27.78 7.09 -27.09
CA MET A 1 -26.79 7.18 -25.99
C MET A 1 -25.49 7.71 -26.61
N VAL A 2 -25.09 8.94 -26.27
CA VAL A 2 -23.87 9.55 -26.84
C VAL A 2 -22.65 8.77 -26.33
N LYS A 3 -21.80 8.26 -27.23
CA LYS A 3 -20.50 7.68 -26.84
C LYS A 3 -19.61 8.82 -26.36
N LEU A 4 -19.49 8.98 -25.06
CA LEU A 4 -18.61 9.96 -24.42
C LEU A 4 -17.16 9.54 -24.66
N LYS A 5 -16.34 10.40 -25.28
CA LYS A 5 -14.96 10.09 -25.68
C LYS A 5 -13.93 10.25 -24.55
N GLY A 6 -14.32 10.84 -23.41
CA GLY A 6 -13.46 11.01 -22.23
C GLY A 6 -14.24 11.51 -21.01
N LEU A 7 -13.59 11.54 -19.84
CA LEU A 7 -14.21 11.97 -18.57
C LEU A 7 -14.66 13.44 -18.61
N GLU A 8 -13.96 14.30 -19.35
CA GLU A 8 -14.38 15.69 -19.58
C GLU A 8 -15.69 15.78 -20.36
N ASP A 9 -15.88 14.96 -21.40
CA ASP A 9 -17.16 14.93 -22.13
C ASP A 9 -18.28 14.40 -21.25
N TRP A 10 -17.99 13.41 -20.40
CA TRP A 10 -18.94 12.93 -19.39
C TRP A 10 -19.32 14.05 -18.42
N ALA A 11 -18.35 14.77 -17.88
CA ALA A 11 -18.57 15.88 -16.96
C ALA A 11 -19.40 16.99 -17.62
N ARG A 12 -19.10 17.35 -18.87
CA ARG A 12 -19.94 18.26 -19.67
C ARG A 12 -21.37 17.74 -19.84
N GLY A 13 -21.53 16.44 -20.06
CA GLY A 13 -22.84 15.79 -20.10
C GLY A 13 -23.60 15.93 -18.78
N ILE A 14 -22.93 15.72 -17.64
CA ILE A 14 -23.51 15.97 -16.31
C ILE A 14 -23.89 17.44 -16.16
N LEU A 15 -23.00 18.36 -16.51
CA LEU A 15 -23.23 19.81 -16.45
C LEU A 15 -24.41 20.27 -17.33
N ALA A 16 -24.62 19.63 -18.48
CA ALA A 16 -25.78 19.89 -19.35
C ALA A 16 -27.08 19.23 -18.86
N THR A 17 -27.00 18.21 -17.99
CA THR A 17 -28.18 17.48 -17.51
C THR A 17 -28.91 18.27 -16.40
N SER A 18 -30.24 18.24 -16.39
CA SER A 18 -31.02 18.95 -15.37
C SER A 18 -30.86 18.32 -13.98
N LYS A 19 -30.96 19.13 -12.93
CA LYS A 19 -30.88 18.65 -11.53
C LYS A 19 -31.93 17.58 -11.21
N THR A 20 -33.15 17.73 -11.75
CA THR A 20 -34.23 16.74 -11.60
C THR A 20 -33.83 15.39 -12.19
N GLU A 21 -33.25 15.40 -13.38
CA GLU A 21 -32.79 14.17 -14.04
C GLU A 21 -31.60 13.54 -13.33
N LEU A 22 -30.65 14.35 -12.84
CA LEU A 22 -29.55 13.87 -12.02
C LEU A 22 -30.04 13.23 -10.73
N ASN A 23 -30.96 13.88 -9.99
CA ASN A 23 -31.55 13.31 -8.79
C ASN A 23 -32.35 12.03 -9.07
N ARG A 24 -33.03 11.93 -10.22
CA ARG A 24 -33.70 10.69 -10.65
C ARG A 24 -32.70 9.58 -10.93
N ARG A 25 -31.57 9.91 -11.58
CA ARG A 25 -30.56 8.95 -12.01
C ARG A 25 -29.66 8.46 -10.87
N PHE A 26 -29.26 9.36 -9.98
CA PHE A 26 -28.24 9.13 -8.96
C PHE A 26 -28.79 9.14 -7.52
N GLY A 27 -29.99 9.69 -7.30
CA GLY A 27 -30.54 9.95 -5.96
C GLY A 27 -31.28 8.76 -5.32
N THR A 28 -31.48 7.66 -6.06
CA THR A 28 -32.10 6.43 -5.54
C THR A 28 -31.09 5.36 -5.17
N TRP A 29 -29.80 5.60 -5.36
CA TRP A 29 -28.78 4.58 -5.14
C TRP A 29 -28.56 4.32 -3.66
N LYS A 30 -28.74 3.05 -3.26
CA LYS A 30 -28.45 2.59 -1.91
C LYS A 30 -27.01 2.07 -1.84
N ARG A 31 -26.30 2.50 -0.80
CA ARG A 31 -24.86 2.28 -0.58
C ARG A 31 -24.41 0.80 -0.64
N SER A 32 -25.28 -0.14 -0.29
CA SER A 32 -24.94 -1.57 -0.11
C SER A 32 -24.98 -2.43 -1.39
N ASP A 33 -25.74 -2.05 -2.42
CA ASP A 33 -25.99 -2.94 -3.58
C ASP A 33 -25.52 -2.36 -4.92
N GLU A 34 -25.08 -1.08 -4.97
CA GLU A 34 -24.99 -0.34 -6.23
C GLU A 34 -23.72 0.47 -6.46
N PHE A 35 -22.70 0.39 -5.60
CA PHE A 35 -21.39 1.00 -5.91
C PHE A 35 -20.87 0.51 -7.27
N SER A 36 -21.06 -0.77 -7.58
CA SER A 36 -20.80 -1.36 -8.90
C SER A 36 -21.64 -0.72 -10.02
N LYS A 37 -22.90 -0.33 -9.79
CA LYS A 37 -23.75 0.30 -10.82
C LYS A 37 -23.40 1.77 -11.09
N VAL A 38 -22.99 2.49 -10.05
CA VAL A 38 -22.46 3.85 -10.15
C VAL A 38 -21.23 3.88 -11.04
N ILE A 39 -20.35 2.95 -10.72
CA ILE A 39 -19.11 2.70 -11.41
C ILE A 39 -19.36 2.20 -12.85
N GLU A 40 -20.29 1.26 -13.06
CA GLU A 40 -20.70 0.79 -14.39
C GLU A 40 -21.40 1.90 -15.21
N ALA A 41 -21.99 2.90 -14.57
CA ALA A 41 -22.57 4.07 -15.23
C ALA A 41 -21.52 5.12 -15.63
N LEU A 42 -20.28 5.01 -15.13
CA LEU A 42 -19.14 5.76 -15.65
C LEU A 42 -18.70 5.08 -16.96
N PRO A 43 -18.55 5.84 -18.06
CA PRO A 43 -18.30 5.27 -19.39
C PRO A 43 -16.97 4.50 -19.55
N PHE A 44 -16.18 4.35 -18.49
CA PHE A 44 -14.81 3.85 -18.49
C PHE A 44 -14.55 2.73 -17.49
N PHE A 45 -15.57 2.20 -16.82
CA PHE A 45 -15.36 1.05 -15.95
C PHE A 45 -15.36 -0.25 -16.74
N SER A 46 -14.16 -0.72 -17.03
CA SER A 46 -13.91 -2.13 -17.35
C SER A 46 -13.98 -2.90 -16.03
N ARG A 47 -14.74 -4.01 -16.00
CA ARG A 47 -14.79 -4.96 -14.85
C ARG A 47 -13.41 -5.43 -14.34
N TYR A 48 -12.33 -5.14 -15.07
CA TYR A 48 -11.00 -5.67 -14.81
C TYR A 48 -9.94 -4.63 -14.40
N ARG A 49 -10.14 -3.31 -14.61
CA ARG A 49 -9.23 -2.26 -14.10
C ARG A 49 -9.95 -0.91 -13.95
N PRO A 50 -9.85 -0.21 -12.81
CA PRO A 50 -10.21 1.20 -12.72
C PRO A 50 -9.36 1.99 -13.70
N VAL A 51 -9.99 2.65 -14.67
CA VAL A 51 -9.30 3.64 -15.50
C VAL A 51 -9.25 4.92 -14.68
N PHE A 52 -8.14 5.14 -13.97
CA PHE A 52 -7.90 6.39 -13.26
C PHE A 52 -7.85 7.55 -14.26
N CYS A 53 -8.67 8.57 -14.02
CA CYS A 53 -8.89 9.66 -14.96
C CYS A 53 -8.51 11.01 -14.36
N THR A 54 -8.41 12.03 -15.21
CA THR A 54 -8.15 13.42 -14.80
C THR A 54 -9.29 14.33 -15.25
N LEU A 55 -9.65 15.30 -14.41
CA LEU A 55 -10.60 16.39 -14.71
C LEU A 55 -9.92 17.71 -14.40
N SER A 56 -10.18 18.73 -15.23
CA SER A 56 -9.69 20.07 -14.94
C SER A 56 -10.31 20.61 -13.64
N GLU A 57 -9.55 21.43 -12.90
CA GLU A 57 -10.08 22.07 -11.70
C GLU A 57 -11.33 22.91 -11.98
N GLY A 58 -11.36 23.59 -13.13
CA GLY A 58 -12.54 24.35 -13.59
C GLY A 58 -13.78 23.47 -13.69
N THR A 59 -13.66 22.32 -14.36
CA THR A 59 -14.74 21.33 -14.46
C THR A 59 -15.18 20.83 -13.08
N LEU A 60 -14.23 20.54 -12.18
CA LEU A 60 -14.55 20.08 -10.82
C LEU A 60 -15.32 21.12 -10.00
N ARG A 61 -14.94 22.40 -10.11
CA ARG A 61 -15.64 23.51 -9.45
C ARG A 61 -17.05 23.69 -9.98
N GLU A 62 -17.25 23.62 -11.29
CA GLU A 62 -18.59 23.69 -11.91
C GLU A 62 -19.47 22.51 -11.46
N LEU A 63 -18.92 21.30 -11.44
CA LEU A 63 -19.61 20.11 -10.94
C LEU A 63 -19.99 20.29 -9.47
N HIS A 64 -19.08 20.76 -8.63
CA HIS A 64 -19.34 21.02 -7.20
C HIS A 64 -20.49 21.99 -6.98
N GLN A 65 -20.47 23.14 -7.66
CA GLN A 65 -21.56 24.11 -7.57
C GLN A 65 -22.90 23.54 -8.04
N LYS A 66 -22.89 22.73 -9.12
CA LYS A 66 -24.10 22.12 -9.64
C LYS A 66 -24.68 21.06 -8.69
N MET A 67 -23.81 20.24 -8.11
CA MET A 67 -24.20 19.10 -7.28
C MET A 67 -24.51 19.48 -5.84
N ARG A 68 -24.05 20.63 -5.35
CA ARG A 68 -24.31 21.10 -4.00
C ARG A 68 -25.80 21.09 -3.64
N GLY A 69 -26.13 20.45 -2.51
CA GLY A 69 -27.47 20.34 -1.95
C GLY A 69 -28.42 19.45 -2.75
N GLN A 70 -27.92 18.72 -3.76
CA GLN A 70 -28.74 17.77 -4.51
C GLN A 70 -28.88 16.45 -3.75
N LYS A 71 -30.02 15.75 -3.92
CA LYS A 71 -30.26 14.45 -3.27
C LYS A 71 -29.22 13.40 -3.67
N CYS A 72 -28.68 13.53 -4.88
CA CYS A 72 -27.65 12.65 -5.40
C CYS A 72 -26.22 13.06 -5.08
N GLU A 73 -26.00 14.17 -4.36
CA GLU A 73 -24.68 14.75 -4.17
C GLU A 73 -23.68 13.75 -3.59
N ASN A 74 -24.04 13.05 -2.51
CA ASN A 74 -23.14 12.09 -1.89
C ASN A 74 -22.76 10.96 -2.85
N ASN A 75 -23.75 10.36 -3.50
CA ASN A 75 -23.54 9.27 -4.45
C ASN A 75 -22.69 9.69 -5.66
N PHE A 76 -22.86 10.93 -6.11
CA PHE A 76 -22.06 11.50 -7.18
C PHE A 76 -20.59 11.67 -6.75
N TRP A 77 -20.34 12.24 -5.58
CA TRP A 77 -18.98 12.45 -5.08
C TRP A 77 -18.28 11.16 -4.67
N ASP A 78 -19.00 10.17 -4.15
CA ASP A 78 -18.49 8.82 -3.93
C ASP A 78 -17.93 8.23 -5.25
N ALA A 79 -18.66 8.41 -6.36
CA ALA A 79 -18.23 7.95 -7.68
C ALA A 79 -17.00 8.69 -8.20
N VAL A 80 -17.04 10.02 -8.12
CA VAL A 80 -16.02 10.89 -8.71
C VAL A 80 -14.71 10.77 -7.95
N ALA A 81 -14.72 10.84 -6.62
CA ALA A 81 -13.52 10.73 -5.80
C ALA A 81 -12.80 9.38 -6.02
N TYR A 82 -13.55 8.30 -6.23
CA TYR A 82 -12.98 6.97 -6.47
C TYR A 82 -12.20 6.84 -7.78
N VAL A 83 -12.61 7.56 -8.85
CA VAL A 83 -12.02 7.39 -10.19
C VAL A 83 -10.97 8.45 -10.55
N LEU A 84 -10.83 9.50 -9.75
CA LEU A 84 -9.84 10.54 -9.99
C LEU A 84 -8.43 10.05 -9.68
N LYS A 85 -7.50 10.36 -10.59
CA LYS A 85 -6.06 10.05 -10.45
C LYS A 85 -5.32 11.09 -9.61
N HIS A 86 -5.86 12.30 -9.53
CA HIS A 86 -5.27 13.43 -8.82
C HIS A 86 -6.19 13.87 -7.69
N PRO A 87 -5.66 14.58 -6.68
CA PRO A 87 -6.48 15.16 -5.62
C PRO A 87 -7.58 16.07 -6.16
N LEU A 88 -8.66 16.15 -5.38
CA LEU A 88 -9.61 17.24 -5.53
C LEU A 88 -8.93 18.54 -5.10
N PRO A 89 -9.32 19.69 -5.68
CA PRO A 89 -8.96 20.99 -5.12
C PRO A 89 -9.33 21.04 -3.63
N ASP A 90 -8.42 21.54 -2.80
CA ASP A 90 -8.56 21.54 -1.33
C ASP A 90 -9.87 22.17 -0.87
N ASP A 91 -10.31 23.26 -1.49
CA ASP A 91 -11.56 23.94 -1.13
C ASP A 91 -12.81 23.09 -1.40
N ILE A 92 -12.78 22.25 -2.45
CA ILE A 92 -13.84 21.28 -2.72
C ILE A 92 -13.78 20.17 -1.68
N ALA A 93 -12.59 19.59 -1.46
CA ALA A 93 -12.42 18.49 -0.51
C ALA A 93 -12.81 18.88 0.92
N PHE A 94 -12.40 20.06 1.38
CA PHE A 94 -12.74 20.60 2.70
C PHE A 94 -14.24 20.76 2.86
N ASP A 95 -14.92 21.32 1.86
CA ASP A 95 -16.36 21.48 1.91
C ASP A 95 -17.13 20.15 1.90
N LEU A 96 -16.62 19.13 1.21
CA LEU A 96 -17.19 17.78 1.27
C LEU A 96 -16.98 17.15 2.65
N ILE A 97 -15.80 17.32 3.23
CA ILE A 97 -15.47 16.81 4.57
C ILE A 97 -16.36 17.46 5.64
N GLU A 98 -16.49 18.79 5.62
CA GLU A 98 -17.31 19.55 6.58
C GLU A 98 -18.79 19.15 6.53
N ARG A 99 -19.24 18.56 5.42
CA ARG A 99 -20.62 18.07 5.22
C ARG A 99 -20.73 16.54 5.25
N GLU A 100 -19.65 15.87 5.65
CA GLU A 100 -19.56 14.40 5.75
C GLU A 100 -19.90 13.66 4.44
N ILE A 101 -19.54 14.24 3.30
CA ILE A 101 -19.79 13.68 1.98
C ILE A 101 -18.54 12.94 1.47
N ALA A 102 -18.75 11.71 0.99
CA ALA A 102 -17.73 10.88 0.34
C ALA A 102 -16.44 10.65 1.17
N ILE A 103 -16.54 10.73 2.50
CA ILE A 103 -15.39 10.64 3.44
C ILE A 103 -14.49 9.42 3.16
N ALA A 104 -15.07 8.23 3.03
CA ALA A 104 -14.32 7.01 2.72
C ALA A 104 -13.58 7.09 1.38
N GLN A 105 -14.24 7.60 0.34
CA GLN A 105 -13.62 7.69 -0.98
C GLN A 105 -12.54 8.76 -1.04
N LEU A 106 -12.69 9.85 -0.28
CA LEU A 106 -11.63 10.84 -0.11
C LEU A 106 -10.42 10.25 0.62
N ALA A 107 -10.63 9.45 1.67
CA ALA A 107 -9.53 8.80 2.40
C ALA A 107 -8.75 7.76 1.59
N HIS A 108 -9.41 7.05 0.66
CA HIS A 108 -8.76 6.06 -0.21
C HIS A 108 -8.24 6.61 -1.54
N SER A 109 -8.49 7.88 -1.86
CA SER A 109 -8.02 8.52 -3.10
C SER A 109 -6.76 9.35 -2.87
N PRO A 110 -6.00 9.69 -3.92
CA PRO A 110 -4.87 10.60 -3.80
C PRO A 110 -5.36 11.95 -3.27
N GLN A 111 -4.90 12.37 -2.09
CA GLN A 111 -5.25 13.68 -1.51
C GLN A 111 -4.00 14.50 -1.14
N SER A 112 -4.20 15.82 -1.06
CA SER A 112 -3.22 16.74 -0.48
C SER A 112 -3.07 16.45 1.02
N GLU A 113 -1.97 16.90 1.60
CA GLU A 113 -1.72 16.66 3.02
C GLU A 113 -2.72 17.37 3.92
N ALA A 114 -3.09 18.61 3.59
CA ALA A 114 -4.09 19.37 4.34
C ALA A 114 -5.45 18.66 4.35
N VAL A 115 -5.82 18.01 3.23
CA VAL A 115 -7.04 17.18 3.16
C VAL A 115 -6.91 15.92 3.99
N LEU A 116 -5.78 15.22 3.94
CA LEU A 116 -5.55 14.02 4.76
C LEU A 116 -5.65 14.34 6.26
N TRP A 117 -5.02 15.43 6.72
CA TRP A 117 -5.12 15.89 8.11
C TRP A 117 -6.56 16.16 8.55
N ARG A 118 -7.41 16.69 7.66
CA ARG A 118 -8.84 16.89 7.97
C ARG A 118 -9.66 15.60 7.99
N LEU A 119 -9.17 14.53 7.36
CA LEU A 119 -9.86 13.24 7.34
C LEU A 119 -9.54 12.35 8.55
N THR A 120 -8.43 12.61 9.27
CA THR A 120 -8.01 11.80 10.42
C THR A 120 -9.03 11.71 11.57
N PRO A 121 -9.91 12.70 11.83
CA PRO A 121 -10.96 12.53 12.84
C PRO A 121 -12.06 11.55 12.44
N PHE A 122 -12.16 11.20 11.15
CA PHE A 122 -13.22 10.36 10.62
C PHE A 122 -12.77 8.93 10.32
N LEU A 123 -11.52 8.74 9.92
CA LEU A 123 -10.98 7.48 9.41
C LEU A 123 -9.50 7.31 9.77
N GLU A 124 -9.05 6.05 9.85
CA GLU A 124 -7.69 5.68 10.24
C GLU A 124 -6.72 5.69 9.04
N GLU A 125 -7.20 5.41 7.82
CA GLU A 125 -6.37 5.33 6.61
C GLU A 125 -5.60 6.62 6.26
N PRO A 126 -6.14 7.83 6.47
CA PRO A 126 -5.39 9.07 6.31
C PRO A 126 -4.17 9.14 7.23
N ILE A 127 -4.26 8.63 8.46
CA ILE A 127 -3.15 8.60 9.43
C ILE A 127 -2.00 7.75 8.87
N LEU A 128 -2.30 6.55 8.35
CA LEU A 128 -1.29 5.71 7.70
C LEU A 128 -0.65 6.38 6.51
N THR A 129 -1.45 7.06 5.69
CA THR A 129 -0.95 7.71 4.50
C THR A 129 0.00 8.86 4.87
N LEU A 130 -0.34 9.64 5.89
CA LEU A 130 0.52 10.69 6.45
C LEU A 130 1.82 10.11 7.01
N ALA A 131 1.72 9.10 7.89
CA ALA A 131 2.87 8.45 8.50
C ALA A 131 3.81 7.84 7.46
N LYS A 132 3.25 7.14 6.46
CA LYS A 132 4.02 6.55 5.35
C LYS A 132 4.77 7.59 4.57
N ARG A 133 4.09 8.67 4.14
CA ARG A 133 4.71 9.74 3.37
C ARG A 133 5.83 10.39 4.16
N ALA A 134 5.58 10.77 5.41
CA ALA A 134 6.57 11.45 6.22
C ALA A 134 7.79 10.56 6.52
N TYR A 135 7.59 9.26 6.74
CA TYR A 135 8.67 8.32 7.06
C TYR A 135 9.50 7.88 5.84
N THR A 136 8.83 7.55 4.72
CA THR A 136 9.45 6.87 3.57
C THR A 136 9.82 7.79 2.40
N ASP A 137 9.30 9.01 2.33
CA ASP A 137 9.64 9.97 1.28
C ASP A 137 10.89 10.78 1.66
N SER A 138 11.93 10.72 0.82
CA SER A 138 13.19 11.44 1.02
C SER A 138 13.08 12.95 0.88
N ASN A 139 12.02 13.45 0.22
CA ASN A 139 11.78 14.89 0.10
C ASN A 139 11.16 15.48 1.37
N ARG A 140 10.72 14.63 2.31
CA ARG A 140 10.15 15.05 3.59
C ARG A 140 11.22 15.17 4.65
N THR A 141 11.07 16.15 5.51
CA THR A 141 11.95 16.47 6.63
C THR A 141 11.74 15.53 7.81
N LEU A 142 12.69 15.52 8.74
CA LEU A 142 12.54 14.86 10.05
C LEU A 142 11.40 15.47 10.86
N GLU A 143 11.27 16.80 10.83
CA GLU A 143 10.26 17.55 11.58
C GLU A 143 8.84 17.14 11.18
N GLU A 144 8.57 17.04 9.88
CA GLU A 144 7.27 16.55 9.38
C GLU A 144 6.94 15.14 9.90
N PHE A 145 7.94 14.25 9.96
CA PHE A 145 7.74 12.91 10.51
C PHE A 145 7.47 12.92 12.01
N GLN A 146 8.23 13.71 12.77
CA GLN A 146 8.02 13.85 14.20
C GLN A 146 6.65 14.44 14.52
N ASN A 147 6.17 15.41 13.72
CA ASN A 147 4.83 15.97 13.88
C ASN A 147 3.75 14.88 13.74
N VAL A 148 3.85 14.02 12.72
CA VAL A 148 2.88 12.93 12.53
C VAL A 148 2.92 11.93 13.69
N ILE A 149 4.09 11.48 14.11
CA ILE A 149 4.20 10.51 15.21
C ILE A 149 3.75 11.09 16.54
N ASN A 150 4.07 12.35 16.84
CA ASN A 150 3.66 12.96 18.10
C ASN A 150 2.15 13.15 18.17
N GLU A 151 1.51 13.49 17.04
CA GLU A 151 0.06 13.67 16.97
C GLU A 151 -0.68 12.32 17.09
N PHE A 152 -0.12 11.26 16.52
CA PHE A 152 -0.73 9.93 16.52
C PHE A 152 0.11 8.90 17.27
N SER A 153 0.67 9.24 18.43
CA SER A 153 1.54 8.31 19.17
C SER A 153 0.81 7.18 19.88
N GLU A 154 -0.50 7.32 20.12
CA GLU A 154 -1.30 6.34 20.87
C GLU A 154 -1.73 5.11 20.05
N PRO A 155 -2.10 5.24 18.76
CA PRO A 155 -2.48 4.09 17.94
C PRO A 155 -1.33 3.09 17.72
N GLU A 156 -1.31 2.03 18.53
CA GLU A 156 -0.33 0.93 18.45
C GLU A 156 -0.23 0.35 17.03
N TRP A 157 -1.39 0.12 16.40
CA TRP A 157 -1.49 -0.43 15.04
C TRP A 157 -0.75 0.40 13.99
N MET A 158 -0.71 1.73 14.15
CA MET A 158 0.01 2.60 13.22
C MET A 158 1.51 2.43 13.42
N MET A 159 1.98 2.33 14.67
CA MET A 159 3.39 2.12 14.98
C MET A 159 3.90 0.78 14.48
N GLU A 160 3.10 -0.28 14.58
CA GLU A 160 3.41 -1.59 13.99
C GLU A 160 3.60 -1.50 12.47
N ILE A 161 2.66 -0.86 11.77
CA ILE A 161 2.71 -0.72 10.32
C ILE A 161 3.89 0.16 9.88
N VAL A 162 4.17 1.26 10.59
CA VAL A 162 5.35 2.10 10.33
C VAL A 162 6.64 1.31 10.52
N ALA A 163 6.69 0.41 11.51
CA ALA A 163 7.84 -0.42 11.77
C ALA A 163 8.19 -1.33 10.59
N GLU A 164 7.21 -1.74 9.78
CA GLU A 164 7.44 -2.57 8.58
C GLU A 164 8.06 -1.81 7.41
N TRP A 165 8.10 -0.48 7.46
CA TRP A 165 8.59 0.35 6.36
C TRP A 165 10.08 0.70 6.50
N SER A 166 10.75 0.91 5.37
CA SER A 166 12.11 1.46 5.34
C SER A 166 12.07 2.98 5.48
N ALA A 167 12.69 3.50 6.53
CA ALA A 167 12.90 4.94 6.68
C ALA A 167 13.70 5.52 5.50
N SER A 168 13.32 6.72 5.07
CA SER A 168 14.07 7.47 4.05
C SER A 168 15.41 8.03 4.54
N SER A 169 15.60 8.16 5.86
CA SER A 169 16.86 8.61 6.46
C SER A 169 17.15 7.94 7.81
N LEU A 170 18.40 8.01 8.25
CA LEU A 170 18.81 7.49 9.56
C LEU A 170 18.16 8.27 10.70
N GLU A 171 18.00 9.59 10.56
CA GLU A 171 17.41 10.47 11.56
C GLU A 171 15.94 10.13 11.79
N LYS A 172 15.16 9.90 10.73
CA LYS A 172 13.75 9.48 10.84
C LYS A 172 13.63 8.12 11.51
N ARG A 173 14.53 7.18 11.16
CA ARG A 173 14.61 5.89 11.85
C ARG A 173 14.87 6.07 13.35
N GLN A 174 15.86 6.88 13.72
CA GLN A 174 16.19 7.12 15.13
C GLN A 174 15.02 7.78 15.87
N ALA A 175 14.29 8.69 15.23
CA ALA A 175 13.08 9.28 15.79
C ALA A 175 11.98 8.24 16.01
N PHE A 176 11.78 7.30 15.08
CA PHE A 176 10.86 6.18 15.28
C PHE A 176 11.29 5.29 16.45
N GLU A 177 12.57 4.87 16.49
CA GLU A 177 13.12 4.03 17.56
C GLU A 177 12.95 4.67 18.94
N LYS A 178 13.10 6.01 19.01
CA LYS A 178 12.86 6.79 20.23
C LYS A 178 11.37 6.83 20.59
N ALA A 179 10.48 7.00 19.61
CA ALA A 179 9.04 7.04 19.85
C ALA A 179 8.50 5.72 20.40
N VAL A 180 9.07 4.58 20.01
CA VAL A 180 8.69 3.25 20.53
C VAL A 180 9.50 2.82 21.77
N GLU A 181 10.37 3.66 22.32
CA GLU A 181 11.33 3.25 23.37
C GLU A 181 10.64 2.69 24.62
N ASN A 182 9.50 3.28 25.00
CA ASN A 182 8.71 2.88 26.16
C ASN A 182 7.49 2.01 25.79
N HIS A 183 7.37 1.59 24.53
CA HIS A 183 6.23 0.82 24.07
C HIS A 183 6.32 -0.64 24.54
N PRO A 184 5.23 -1.26 25.07
CA PRO A 184 5.25 -2.66 25.53
C PRO A 184 5.73 -3.65 24.47
N GLU A 185 5.38 -3.40 23.20
CA GLU A 185 5.75 -4.24 22.06
C GLU A 185 7.00 -3.76 21.29
N ARG A 186 7.86 -2.92 21.91
CA ARG A 186 9.05 -2.35 21.27
C ARG A 186 9.89 -3.40 20.53
N GLU A 187 10.19 -4.53 21.18
CA GLU A 187 11.04 -5.56 20.60
C GLU A 187 10.44 -6.16 19.32
N LYS A 188 9.13 -6.41 19.34
CA LYS A 188 8.38 -6.88 18.16
C LYS A 188 8.45 -5.84 17.05
N MET A 189 8.13 -4.58 17.34
CA MET A 189 8.18 -3.50 16.34
C MET A 189 9.58 -3.35 15.72
N LEU A 190 10.63 -3.31 16.54
CA LEU A 190 12.00 -3.21 16.03
C LEU A 190 12.42 -4.43 15.19
N SER A 191 11.89 -5.63 15.48
CA SER A 191 12.15 -6.83 14.67
C SER A 191 11.49 -6.80 13.28
N LEU A 192 10.41 -6.03 13.11
CA LEU A 192 9.71 -5.89 11.82
C LEU A 192 10.49 -5.04 10.82
N ASN A 193 11.41 -4.19 11.30
CA ASN A 193 12.10 -3.21 10.49
C ASN A 193 12.94 -3.84 9.36
N PRO A 194 12.63 -3.56 8.08
CA PRO A 194 13.34 -4.15 6.95
C PRO A 194 14.82 -3.73 6.89
N ASN A 195 15.20 -2.59 7.45
CA ASN A 195 16.60 -2.18 7.57
C ASN A 195 17.33 -2.92 8.69
N ILE A 196 16.62 -3.42 9.71
CA ILE A 196 17.14 -4.38 10.70
C ILE A 196 17.23 -5.78 10.07
N LYS A 197 16.27 -6.18 9.23
CA LYS A 197 16.40 -7.39 8.41
C LYS A 197 17.60 -7.30 7.45
N GLN A 198 17.82 -6.17 6.77
CA GLN A 198 19.00 -5.94 5.92
C GLN A 198 20.32 -5.87 6.71
N ARG A 199 20.34 -5.27 7.90
CA ARG A 199 21.51 -5.38 8.80
C ARG A 199 21.70 -6.80 9.32
N SER A 200 20.63 -7.56 9.47
CA SER A 200 20.71 -8.99 9.76
C SER A 200 21.33 -9.73 8.58
N PHE A 201 20.97 -9.40 7.33
CA PHE A 201 21.64 -9.86 6.09
C PHE A 201 23.11 -9.45 5.98
N ALA A 202 23.47 -8.20 6.28
CA ALA A 202 24.87 -7.78 6.32
C ALA A 202 25.65 -8.41 7.50
N PHE A 203 24.98 -8.75 8.60
CA PHE A 203 25.53 -9.53 9.70
C PHE A 203 25.66 -11.02 9.33
N TRP A 204 24.75 -11.54 8.48
CA TRP A 204 24.84 -12.88 7.90
C TRP A 204 26.09 -13.00 7.01
N ASP A 205 26.46 -11.96 6.26
CA ASP A 205 27.71 -11.94 5.46
C ASP A 205 29.00 -11.99 6.30
N LEU A 206 28.94 -11.62 7.58
CA LEU A 206 30.07 -11.65 8.51
C LEU A 206 30.21 -12.97 9.27
N LEU A 207 29.16 -13.79 9.27
CA LEU A 207 29.17 -15.11 9.89
C LEU A 207 29.72 -16.13 8.89
N SER A 208 30.57 -17.03 9.38
CA SER A 208 30.92 -18.23 8.63
C SER A 208 29.62 -18.96 8.27
N TYR A 209 29.60 -19.58 7.09
CA TYR A 209 28.42 -20.28 6.57
C TYR A 209 27.79 -21.23 7.59
N THR A 210 28.66 -21.89 8.35
CA THR A 210 28.36 -22.76 9.48
C THR A 210 27.55 -22.11 10.61
N GLU A 211 27.96 -20.92 11.06
CA GLU A 211 27.29 -20.17 12.12
C GLU A 211 25.91 -19.67 11.66
N ARG A 212 25.71 -19.46 10.35
CA ARG A 212 24.42 -19.04 9.81
C ARG A 212 23.38 -20.16 9.87
N ILE A 213 23.78 -21.37 9.48
CA ILE A 213 22.91 -22.55 9.53
C ILE A 213 22.50 -22.85 10.96
N GLU A 214 23.44 -22.82 11.91
CA GLU A 214 23.15 -23.08 13.32
C GLU A 214 22.11 -22.10 13.87
N LYS A 215 22.23 -20.81 13.52
CA LYS A 215 21.37 -19.75 14.06
C LYS A 215 19.98 -19.69 13.38
N LEU A 216 19.89 -19.95 12.08
CA LEU A 216 18.61 -19.97 11.35
C LEU A 216 17.80 -21.24 11.61
N TYR A 217 18.49 -22.37 11.82
CA TYR A 217 17.84 -23.68 11.81
C TYR A 217 18.07 -24.48 13.09
N GLY A 218 18.63 -23.89 14.14
CA GLY A 218 18.64 -24.48 15.49
C GLY A 218 19.64 -25.62 15.67
N GLY A 219 20.78 -25.56 14.98
CA GLY A 219 21.88 -26.53 15.07
C GLY A 219 22.01 -27.46 13.85
N TYR A 220 23.02 -28.33 13.90
CA TYR A 220 23.38 -29.30 12.86
C TYR A 220 22.47 -30.54 12.83
N ASP A 221 21.17 -30.34 12.65
CA ASP A 221 20.26 -31.45 12.34
C ASP A 221 20.31 -31.75 10.84
N PHE A 222 20.94 -32.87 10.48
CA PHE A 222 21.06 -33.34 9.09
C PHE A 222 19.71 -33.38 8.37
N GLU A 223 18.67 -33.92 9.01
CA GLU A 223 17.37 -34.10 8.37
C GLU A 223 16.69 -32.75 8.12
N LYS A 224 16.89 -31.80 9.03
CA LYS A 224 16.39 -30.44 8.86
C LYS A 224 17.10 -29.72 7.72
N ILE A 225 18.42 -29.78 7.65
CA ILE A 225 19.20 -29.16 6.56
C ILE A 225 18.86 -29.81 5.21
N LEU A 226 18.70 -31.13 5.19
CA LEU A 226 18.30 -31.87 4.00
C LEU A 226 16.88 -31.51 3.55
N SER A 227 15.96 -31.26 4.48
CA SER A 227 14.60 -30.82 4.17
C SER A 227 14.59 -29.46 3.47
N ILE A 228 15.44 -28.53 3.92
CA ILE A 228 15.59 -27.18 3.35
C ILE A 228 16.19 -27.25 1.95
N ALA A 229 17.22 -28.08 1.74
CA ALA A 229 17.85 -28.30 0.44
C ALA A 229 16.89 -28.89 -0.61
N ARG A 230 15.82 -29.56 -0.17
CA ARG A 230 14.80 -30.18 -1.04
C ARG A 230 13.57 -29.29 -1.27
N ASP A 231 13.41 -28.20 -0.52
CA ASP A 231 12.21 -27.38 -0.56
C ASP A 231 12.24 -26.39 -1.74
N ASP A 232 11.15 -26.41 -2.53
CA ASP A 232 10.92 -25.53 -3.68
C ASP A 232 10.66 -24.07 -3.33
N LYS A 233 10.50 -23.76 -2.05
CA LYS A 233 10.34 -22.39 -1.57
C LYS A 233 11.61 -21.80 -0.96
N THR A 234 12.65 -22.61 -0.75
CA THR A 234 13.94 -22.14 -0.22
C THR A 234 14.59 -21.16 -1.18
N PRO A 235 14.95 -19.92 -0.79
CA PRO A 235 15.61 -18.96 -1.69
C PRO A 235 16.86 -19.53 -2.40
N ASP A 236 17.12 -19.10 -3.64
CA ASP A 236 18.23 -19.62 -4.46
C ASP A 236 19.59 -19.33 -3.82
N GLU A 237 19.73 -18.20 -3.12
CA GLU A 237 20.93 -17.83 -2.37
C GLU A 237 21.26 -18.89 -1.31
N ILE A 238 20.25 -19.33 -0.54
CA ILE A 238 20.41 -20.37 0.48
C ILE A 238 20.77 -21.72 -0.17
N LEU A 239 20.16 -22.03 -1.31
CA LEU A 239 20.48 -23.27 -2.04
C LEU A 239 21.92 -23.26 -2.55
N HIS A 240 22.41 -22.15 -3.12
CA HIS A 240 23.80 -22.02 -3.56
C HIS A 240 24.78 -22.12 -2.40
N GLU A 241 24.45 -21.56 -1.24
CA GLU A 241 25.29 -21.75 -0.07
C GLU A 241 25.32 -23.23 0.38
N LEU A 242 24.18 -23.93 0.33
CA LEU A 242 24.09 -25.38 0.60
C LEU A 242 24.87 -26.25 -0.39
N GLU A 243 25.15 -25.77 -1.61
CA GLU A 243 26.03 -26.44 -2.57
C GLU A 243 27.51 -26.41 -2.16
N GLU A 244 27.91 -25.43 -1.35
CA GLU A 244 29.29 -25.23 -0.88
C GLU A 244 29.56 -25.82 0.51
N LEU A 245 28.57 -26.46 1.14
CA LEU A 245 28.73 -27.09 2.46
C LEU A 245 29.79 -28.20 2.44
N ARG A 246 30.87 -28.04 3.22
CA ARG A 246 31.96 -29.03 3.35
C ARG A 246 32.09 -29.63 4.74
N GLU A 247 31.72 -28.88 5.76
CA GLU A 247 32.03 -29.20 7.17
C GLU A 247 30.82 -29.85 7.87
N PHE A 248 30.42 -31.05 7.43
CA PHE A 248 29.42 -31.87 8.13
C PHE A 248 29.42 -33.31 7.57
N PRO A 249 29.25 -34.36 8.42
CA PRO A 249 28.91 -35.71 7.95
C PRO A 249 27.73 -35.66 6.97
N GLU A 250 27.71 -36.45 5.90
CA GLU A 250 26.62 -36.40 4.90
C GLU A 250 26.42 -35.07 4.13
N ALA A 251 27.30 -34.05 4.25
CA ALA A 251 27.21 -32.80 3.49
C ALA A 251 27.09 -33.01 1.96
N ALA A 252 27.66 -34.12 1.44
CA ALA A 252 27.49 -34.52 0.04
C ALA A 252 26.02 -34.72 -0.37
N LYS A 253 25.17 -35.24 0.52
CA LYS A 253 23.73 -35.45 0.27
C LYS A 253 22.97 -34.13 0.23
N VAL A 254 23.29 -33.21 1.13
CA VAL A 254 22.73 -31.84 1.17
C VAL A 254 23.08 -31.10 -0.11
N ARG A 255 24.36 -31.10 -0.50
CA ARG A 255 24.83 -30.48 -1.76
C ARG A 255 24.14 -31.04 -2.99
N ALA A 256 23.93 -32.37 -3.03
CA ALA A 256 23.23 -33.01 -4.13
C ALA A 256 21.76 -32.60 -4.20
N ALA A 257 21.08 -32.48 -3.06
CA ALA A 257 19.70 -32.02 -3.00
C ALA A 257 19.56 -30.55 -3.44
N ALA A 258 20.44 -29.67 -2.97
CA ALA A 258 20.43 -28.25 -3.35
C ALA A 258 20.62 -28.06 -4.87
N ARG A 259 21.64 -28.73 -5.45
CA ARG A 259 21.87 -28.77 -6.90
C ARG A 259 20.64 -29.22 -7.69
N HIS A 260 19.99 -30.27 -7.20
CA HIS A 260 18.81 -30.82 -7.86
C HIS A 260 17.64 -29.82 -7.84
N THR A 261 17.40 -29.16 -6.70
CA THR A 261 16.34 -28.14 -6.56
C THR A 261 16.61 -26.93 -7.46
N LEU A 262 17.83 -26.38 -7.46
CA LEU A 262 18.23 -25.28 -8.33
C LEU A 262 18.06 -25.62 -9.82
N ARG A 263 18.52 -26.82 -10.22
CA ARG A 263 18.39 -27.27 -11.60
C ARG A 263 16.92 -27.39 -12.03
N ARG A 264 16.07 -27.97 -11.18
CA ARG A 264 14.63 -28.09 -11.47
C ARG A 264 13.96 -26.72 -11.64
N ARG A 265 14.34 -25.71 -10.84
CA ARG A 265 13.82 -24.35 -11.00
C ARG A 265 14.29 -23.69 -12.29
N ALA A 266 15.57 -23.87 -12.63
CA ALA A 266 16.11 -23.36 -13.88
C ALA A 266 15.41 -23.97 -15.11
N GLU A 267 15.02 -25.24 -15.05
CA GLU A 267 14.24 -25.92 -16.09
C GLU A 267 12.80 -25.37 -16.14
N ALA A 268 12.13 -25.23 -14.99
CA ALA A 268 10.76 -24.68 -14.92
C ALA A 268 10.63 -23.23 -15.42
N ASN A 269 11.64 -22.38 -15.15
CA ASN A 269 11.64 -20.99 -15.63
C ASN A 269 11.85 -20.89 -17.14
N ARG A 270 12.64 -21.81 -17.75
CA ARG A 270 12.82 -21.86 -19.21
C ARG A 270 11.55 -22.28 -19.95
N ASP A 271 10.79 -23.20 -19.37
CA ASP A 271 9.52 -23.65 -19.95
C ASP A 271 8.44 -22.56 -19.88
N PHE A 272 8.54 -21.63 -18.92
CA PHE A 272 7.63 -20.48 -18.79
C PHE A 272 7.96 -19.36 -19.80
N ASP A 273 9.24 -19.12 -20.09
CA ASP A 273 9.68 -18.13 -21.09
C ASP A 273 9.50 -18.58 -22.56
N SER A 274 9.13 -19.85 -22.76
CA SER A 274 8.93 -20.47 -24.07
C SER A 274 7.45 -20.52 -24.53
N GLN A 275 6.52 -19.98 -23.73
CA GLN A 275 5.08 -19.90 -23.99
C GLN A 275 4.61 -18.46 -24.22
#